data_AF-A7EDP8-F1
#
_entry.id   AF-A7EDP8-F1
#
_cell.length_a   1.000
_cell.length_b   1.000
_cell.length_c   1.000
_cell.angle_alpha   90.00
_cell.angle_beta   90.00
_cell.angle_gamma   90.00
#
_symmetry.space_group_name_H-M   'P 1'
#
loop_
_entity.id
_entity.type
_entity.pdbx_description
1 polymer ?
#
loop_
_entity_poly.entity_id
_entity_poly.type
_entity_poly.pdbx_seq_one_letter_code
_entity_poly.pdbx_strand_id
1 'polypeptide(L)'
;MTIDYTSHPADLVGSGKLQNAPNHVGIKDLKNAIPAHCFKPSPLKSLFWLLHDVALAMLIGYFAACYIPLVETSVIRYVLWILYACAQGIVFTGIWVLGHECGHGAFLPWEVANNAIGFVLHSLLLTPYFSWRSTHRRHHIYANNMKLDHNYVAPRRSEYQKFFGPRIEAIEDLTEDAALLEAWLVIGASDLLPTIYVSQPLDCCDYVLTSHTSKTTKIRS
;
A
#
# COMPACT_ATOMS: atom_id res chain seq x y z
N MET A 1 -21.71 -1.01 -21.34
CA MET A 1 -21.76 -0.82 -19.87
C MET A 1 -20.97 0.44 -19.59
N THR A 2 -21.63 1.59 -19.41
CA THR A 2 -20.97 2.85 -19.08
C THR A 2 -20.46 2.74 -17.64
N ILE A 3 -19.15 2.88 -17.46
CA ILE A 3 -18.52 2.79 -16.14
C ILE A 3 -18.91 4.06 -15.36
N ASP A 4 -19.62 3.88 -14.25
CA ASP A 4 -19.97 4.97 -13.34
C ASP A 4 -18.76 5.29 -12.45
N TYR A 5 -18.14 6.44 -12.71
CA TYR A 5 -17.01 6.96 -11.94
C TYR A 5 -17.44 7.85 -10.77
N THR A 6 -18.74 8.13 -10.65
CA THR A 6 -19.29 9.09 -9.69
C THR A 6 -19.79 8.41 -8.43
N SER A 7 -20.41 7.24 -8.54
CA SER A 7 -20.92 6.48 -7.39
C SER A 7 -19.81 5.66 -6.72
N HIS A 8 -19.73 5.71 -5.40
CA HIS A 8 -18.83 4.83 -4.66
C HIS A 8 -19.40 3.40 -4.69
N PRO A 9 -18.60 2.32 -4.83
CA PRO A 9 -19.14 0.96 -4.90
C PRO A 9 -19.89 0.56 -3.66
N ALA A 10 -19.53 1.14 -2.53
CA ALA A 10 -20.28 0.98 -1.29
C ALA A 10 -21.73 1.54 -1.39
N ASP A 11 -22.00 2.49 -2.30
CA ASP A 11 -23.36 2.96 -2.62
C ASP A 11 -24.08 2.04 -3.62
N LEU A 12 -23.32 1.26 -4.41
CA LEU A 12 -23.84 0.36 -5.45
C LEU A 12 -24.06 -1.08 -4.96
N VAL A 13 -23.30 -1.50 -3.96
CA VAL A 13 -23.29 -2.86 -3.42
C VAL A 13 -24.04 -2.86 -2.09
N GLY A 14 -25.08 -3.69 -1.98
CA GLY A 14 -25.82 -3.85 -0.73
C GLY A 14 -24.92 -4.31 0.42
N SER A 15 -25.22 -3.87 1.64
CA SER A 15 -24.52 -4.29 2.86
C SER A 15 -24.47 -5.81 2.99
N GLY A 16 -23.30 -6.35 3.39
CA GLY A 16 -23.13 -7.78 3.65
C GLY A 16 -24.03 -8.27 4.79
N LYS A 17 -24.46 -9.53 4.72
CA LYS A 17 -25.15 -10.20 5.82
C LYS A 17 -24.13 -10.92 6.69
N LEU A 18 -23.97 -10.49 7.94
CA LEU A 18 -23.20 -11.24 8.94
C LEU A 18 -24.08 -12.35 9.51
N GLN A 19 -23.61 -13.60 9.47
CA GLN A 19 -24.31 -14.70 10.15
C GLN A 19 -24.31 -14.43 11.66
N ASN A 20 -25.49 -14.44 12.28
CA ASN A 20 -25.75 -14.18 13.70
C ASN A 20 -25.71 -12.72 14.19
N ALA A 21 -25.71 -11.72 13.30
CA ALA A 21 -25.91 -10.31 13.70
C ALA A 21 -27.37 -9.86 13.44
N PRO A 22 -28.05 -9.17 14.39
CA PRO A 22 -29.47 -8.83 14.22
C PRO A 22 -29.78 -7.79 13.14
N ASN A 23 -28.80 -7.11 12.56
CA ASN A 23 -29.02 -6.09 11.53
C ASN A 23 -27.90 -6.09 10.49
N HIS A 24 -28.27 -5.74 9.27
CA HIS A 24 -27.36 -5.44 8.18
C HIS A 24 -26.45 -4.28 8.58
N VAL A 25 -25.13 -4.45 8.56
CA VAL A 25 -24.17 -3.37 8.86
C VAL A 25 -23.83 -2.65 7.55
N GLY A 26 -24.29 -1.41 7.41
CA GLY A 26 -24.02 -0.57 6.24
C GLY A 26 -22.88 0.42 6.46
N ILE A 27 -22.47 1.14 5.40
CA ILE A 27 -21.44 2.19 5.48
C ILE A 27 -21.84 3.32 6.43
N LYS A 28 -23.14 3.60 6.53
CA LYS A 28 -23.65 4.62 7.47
C LYS A 28 -23.36 4.22 8.91
N ASP A 29 -23.56 2.96 9.27
CA ASP A 29 -23.28 2.45 10.61
C ASP A 29 -21.79 2.52 10.93
N LEU A 30 -20.94 2.15 9.95
CA LEU A 30 -19.49 2.30 10.05
C LEU A 30 -19.05 3.76 10.22
N LYS A 31 -19.61 4.68 9.44
CA LYS A 31 -19.31 6.12 9.55
C LYS A 31 -19.76 6.69 10.90
N ASN A 32 -20.93 6.27 11.40
CA ASN A 32 -21.47 6.72 12.68
C ASN A 32 -20.66 6.19 13.88
N ALA A 33 -19.97 5.06 13.74
CA ALA A 33 -19.07 4.52 14.75
C ALA A 33 -17.77 5.32 14.91
N ILE A 34 -17.39 6.10 13.89
CA ILE A 34 -16.17 6.93 13.90
C ILE A 34 -16.51 8.31 14.50
N PRO A 35 -15.73 8.82 15.48
CA PRO A 35 -15.96 10.15 16.04
C PRO A 35 -15.97 11.27 14.98
N ALA A 36 -16.92 12.20 15.10
CA ALA A 36 -17.12 13.27 14.11
C ALA A 36 -15.89 14.17 13.88
N HIS A 37 -14.99 14.28 14.88
CA HIS A 37 -13.77 15.07 14.75
C HIS A 37 -12.73 14.41 13.83
N CYS A 38 -12.79 13.08 13.61
CA CYS A 38 -11.90 12.37 12.69
C CYS A 38 -12.16 12.74 11.21
N PHE A 39 -13.34 13.29 10.90
CA PHE A 39 -13.70 13.73 9.55
C PHE A 39 -13.36 15.21 9.29
N LYS A 40 -12.72 15.90 10.24
CA LYS A 40 -12.38 17.32 10.14
C LYS A 40 -10.86 17.47 10.02
N PRO A 41 -10.31 17.64 8.79
CA PRO A 41 -8.90 17.91 8.63
C PRO A 41 -8.53 19.25 9.30
N SER A 42 -7.34 19.30 9.92
CA SER A 42 -6.82 20.51 10.55
C SER A 42 -5.77 21.14 9.65
N PRO A 43 -6.06 22.29 8.99
CA PRO A 43 -5.14 22.91 8.03
C PRO A 43 -3.76 23.20 8.61
N LEU A 44 -3.71 23.69 9.85
CA LEU A 44 -2.46 24.00 10.52
C LEU A 44 -1.60 22.75 10.72
N LYS A 45 -2.22 21.65 11.15
CA LYS A 45 -1.52 20.38 11.36
C LYS A 45 -1.04 19.80 10.03
N SER A 46 -1.89 19.78 9.01
CA SER A 46 -1.54 19.29 7.67
C SER A 46 -0.37 20.06 7.06
N LEU A 47 -0.41 21.40 7.10
CA LEU A 47 0.65 22.25 6.57
C LEU A 47 1.93 22.17 7.41
N PHE A 48 1.83 22.03 8.73
CA PHE A 48 2.99 21.81 9.58
C PHE A 48 3.77 20.56 9.19
N TRP A 49 3.09 19.43 9.00
CA TRP A 49 3.74 18.18 8.60
C TRP A 49 4.33 18.26 7.18
N LEU A 50 3.64 18.94 6.26
CA LEU A 50 4.20 19.20 4.93
C LEU A 50 5.49 20.03 5.00
N LEU A 51 5.47 21.14 5.74
CA LEU A 51 6.65 22.00 5.90
C LEU A 51 7.79 21.27 6.62
N HIS A 52 7.46 20.44 7.62
CA HIS A 52 8.41 19.59 8.31
C HIS A 52 9.13 18.65 7.33
N ASP A 53 8.38 17.92 6.49
CA ASP A 53 8.96 16.95 5.56
C ASP A 53 9.77 17.62 4.45
N VAL A 54 9.32 18.79 3.96
CA VAL A 54 10.10 19.61 3.01
C VAL A 54 11.37 20.12 3.66
N ALA A 55 11.32 20.62 4.89
CA ALA A 55 12.51 21.09 5.60
C ALA A 55 13.50 19.94 5.84
N LEU A 56 13.01 18.77 6.22
CA LEU A 56 13.84 17.57 6.42
C LEU A 56 14.50 17.12 5.10
N ALA A 57 13.74 17.10 4.00
CA ALA A 57 14.25 16.78 2.68
C ALA A 57 15.35 17.76 2.24
N MET A 58 15.14 19.06 2.44
CA MET A 58 16.13 20.09 2.12
C MET A 58 17.38 19.99 3.01
N LEU A 59 17.21 19.69 4.30
CA LEU A 59 18.31 19.56 5.25
C LEU A 59 19.20 18.37 4.89
N ILE A 60 18.62 17.18 4.69
CA ILE A 60 19.37 15.97 4.33
C ILE A 60 20.04 16.16 2.97
N GLY A 61 19.34 16.71 1.98
CA GLY A 61 19.91 17.04 0.68
C GLY A 61 21.08 18.03 0.75
N TYR A 62 20.96 19.08 1.57
CA TYR A 62 22.03 20.05 1.80
C TYR A 62 23.27 19.41 2.42
N PHE A 63 23.10 18.62 3.49
CA PHE A 63 24.22 17.91 4.11
C PHE A 63 24.89 16.94 3.14
N ALA A 64 24.10 16.18 2.38
CA ALA A 64 24.65 15.28 1.38
C ALA A 64 25.47 16.04 0.32
N ALA A 65 24.93 17.13 -0.22
CA ALA A 65 25.59 17.92 -1.25
C ALA A 65 26.88 18.61 -0.76
N CYS A 66 26.92 19.08 0.49
CA CYS A 66 28.08 19.80 1.03
C CYS A 66 29.18 18.87 1.55
N TYR A 67 28.84 17.73 2.15
CA TYR A 67 29.81 16.92 2.90
C TYR A 67 30.23 15.63 2.20
N ILE A 68 29.36 14.98 1.42
CA ILE A 68 29.72 13.74 0.71
C ILE A 68 30.86 13.98 -0.31
N PRO A 69 30.89 15.08 -1.08
CA PRO A 69 31.99 15.36 -2.01
C PRO A 69 33.34 15.59 -1.33
N LEU A 70 33.37 15.98 -0.05
CA LEU A 70 34.62 16.20 0.72
C LEU A 70 35.32 14.89 1.10
N VAL A 71 34.66 13.75 0.95
CA VAL A 71 35.24 12.44 1.25
C VAL A 71 36.19 12.03 0.11
N GLU A 72 37.48 11.92 0.43
CA GLU A 72 38.53 11.59 -0.53
C GLU A 72 38.42 10.15 -1.06
N THR A 73 38.03 9.22 -0.19
CA THR A 73 37.92 7.80 -0.54
C THR A 73 36.68 7.53 -1.39
N SER A 74 36.88 7.23 -2.68
CA SER A 74 35.79 6.97 -3.64
C SER A 74 34.80 5.90 -3.17
N VAL A 75 35.28 4.80 -2.58
CA VAL A 75 34.40 3.71 -2.09
C VAL A 75 33.46 4.22 -0.99
N ILE A 76 33.99 4.91 0.01
CA ILE A 76 33.19 5.47 1.11
C ILE A 76 32.19 6.49 0.56
N ARG A 77 32.61 7.31 -0.40
CA ARG A 77 31.73 8.30 -1.04
C ARG A 77 30.55 7.64 -1.76
N TYR A 78 30.76 6.55 -2.50
CA TYR A 78 29.65 5.81 -3.13
C TYR A 78 28.70 5.21 -2.10
N VAL A 79 29.22 4.61 -1.03
CA VAL A 79 28.39 4.09 0.07
C VAL A 79 27.55 5.21 0.69
N LEU A 80 28.14 6.39 0.94
CA LEU A 80 27.41 7.54 1.47
C LEU A 80 26.31 8.04 0.53
N TRP A 81 26.54 8.03 -0.79
CA TRP A 81 25.50 8.37 -1.77
C TRP A 81 24.34 7.38 -1.78
N ILE A 82 24.62 6.08 -1.62
CA ILE A 82 23.57 5.05 -1.50
C ILE A 82 22.76 5.26 -0.21
N LEU A 83 23.44 5.44 0.92
CA LEU A 83 22.78 5.70 2.21
C LEU A 83 21.93 6.97 2.16
N TYR A 84 22.45 8.03 1.54
CA TYR A 84 21.68 9.25 1.27
C TYR A 84 20.45 8.96 0.41
N ALA A 85 20.59 8.23 -0.70
CA ALA A 85 19.49 7.93 -1.60
C ALA A 85 18.37 7.16 -0.86
N CYS A 86 18.73 6.18 -0.02
CA CYS A 86 17.76 5.46 0.81
C CYS A 86 17.07 6.40 1.81
N ALA A 87 17.84 7.20 2.57
CA ALA A 87 17.28 8.12 3.56
C ALA A 87 16.38 9.20 2.93
N GLN A 88 16.84 9.80 1.83
CA GLN A 88 16.09 10.81 1.07
C GLN A 88 14.83 10.20 0.44
N GLY A 89 14.93 8.98 -0.08
CA GLY A 89 13.81 8.23 -0.62
C GLY A 89 12.69 8.07 0.39
N ILE A 90 13.01 7.68 1.64
CA ILE A 90 12.02 7.54 2.73
C ILE A 90 11.29 8.87 2.99
N VAL A 91 12.01 9.99 3.03
CA VAL A 91 11.40 11.31 3.24
C VAL A 91 10.52 11.71 2.05
N PHE A 92 10.96 11.46 0.82
CA PHE A 92 10.17 11.70 -0.38
C PHE A 92 8.93 10.82 -0.48
N THR A 93 8.97 9.59 0.02
CA THR A 93 7.77 8.75 0.18
C THR A 93 6.76 9.43 1.12
N GLY A 94 7.22 10.06 2.21
CA GLY A 94 6.36 10.86 3.09
C GLY A 94 5.66 12.01 2.34
N ILE A 95 6.43 12.79 1.57
CA ILE A 95 5.87 13.88 0.74
C ILE A 95 4.89 13.32 -0.32
N TRP A 96 5.21 12.18 -0.93
CA TRP A 96 4.33 11.51 -1.88
C TRP A 96 2.99 11.12 -1.25
N VAL A 97 3.03 10.58 -0.02
CA VAL A 97 1.84 10.22 0.77
C VAL A 97 0.98 11.46 1.05
N LEU A 98 1.58 12.61 1.39
CA LEU A 98 0.83 13.86 1.56
C LEU A 98 0.14 14.31 0.26
N GLY A 99 0.82 14.19 -0.89
CA GLY A 99 0.21 14.42 -2.20
C GLY A 99 -0.90 13.41 -2.53
N HIS A 100 -0.76 12.16 -2.09
CA HIS A 100 -1.79 11.13 -2.19
C HIS A 100 -3.04 11.48 -1.38
N GLU A 101 -2.88 11.98 -0.13
CA GLU A 101 -3.99 12.46 0.70
C GLU A 101 -4.69 13.69 0.09
N CYS A 102 -3.97 14.53 -0.64
CA CYS A 102 -4.57 15.59 -1.46
C CYS A 102 -5.48 15.00 -2.55
N GLY A 103 -5.07 13.91 -3.19
CA GLY A 103 -5.88 13.19 -4.18
C GLY A 103 -7.21 12.68 -3.63
N HIS A 104 -7.22 12.28 -2.36
CA HIS A 104 -8.42 11.89 -1.60
C HIS A 104 -9.27 13.07 -1.11
N GLY A 105 -8.74 14.30 -1.19
CA GLY A 105 -9.38 15.49 -0.61
C GLY A 105 -9.35 15.51 0.92
N ALA A 106 -8.49 14.71 1.56
CA ALA A 106 -8.42 14.56 3.01
C ALA A 106 -7.37 15.48 3.66
N PHE A 107 -6.44 16.05 2.89
CA PHE A 107 -5.34 16.84 3.42
C PHE A 107 -5.77 18.23 3.94
N LEU A 108 -6.57 18.97 3.16
CA LEU A 108 -7.20 20.25 3.52
C LEU A 108 -8.73 20.19 3.36
N PRO A 109 -9.50 21.08 4.01
CA PRO A 109 -10.96 21.11 3.86
C PRO A 109 -11.43 21.66 2.50
N TRP A 110 -10.53 22.21 1.68
CA TRP A 110 -10.86 22.80 0.37
C TRP A 110 -10.29 21.96 -0.77
N GLU A 111 -11.17 21.44 -1.64
CA GLU A 111 -10.76 20.58 -2.77
C GLU A 111 -9.80 21.30 -3.75
N VAL A 112 -10.04 22.58 -4.04
CA VAL A 112 -9.15 23.36 -4.92
C VAL A 112 -7.73 23.45 -4.34
N ALA A 113 -7.61 23.65 -3.02
CA ALA A 113 -6.31 23.71 -2.35
C ALA A 113 -5.62 22.35 -2.37
N ASN A 114 -6.36 21.26 -2.13
CA ASN A 114 -5.83 19.90 -2.27
C ASN A 114 -5.30 19.65 -3.68
N ASN A 115 -6.07 19.98 -4.72
CA ASN A 115 -5.64 19.78 -6.10
C ASN A 115 -4.39 20.60 -6.46
N ALA A 116 -4.29 21.84 -5.98
CA ALA A 116 -3.12 22.67 -6.21
C ALA A 116 -1.87 22.09 -5.51
N ILE A 117 -1.97 21.75 -4.22
CA ILE A 117 -0.84 21.20 -3.45
C ILE A 117 -0.44 19.83 -4.00
N GLY A 118 -1.41 18.93 -4.19
CA GLY A 118 -1.16 17.61 -4.74
C GLY A 118 -0.49 17.67 -6.11
N PHE A 119 -0.94 18.56 -7.00
CA PHE A 119 -0.31 18.78 -8.30
C PHE A 119 1.16 19.19 -8.17
N VAL A 120 1.48 20.14 -7.29
CA VAL A 120 2.87 20.59 -7.08
C VAL A 120 3.73 19.46 -6.50
N LEU A 121 3.28 18.81 -5.43
CA LEU A 121 4.06 17.77 -4.74
C LEU A 121 4.33 16.57 -5.64
N HIS A 122 3.30 16.05 -6.31
CA HIS A 122 3.47 14.91 -7.20
C HIS A 122 4.28 15.27 -8.44
N SER A 123 4.17 16.50 -8.97
CA SER A 123 5.00 16.94 -10.11
C SER A 123 6.49 17.01 -9.74
N LEU A 124 6.83 17.47 -8.53
CA LEU A 124 8.21 17.44 -8.01
C LEU A 124 8.76 16.01 -7.89
N LEU A 125 7.88 15.04 -7.64
CA LEU A 125 8.19 13.61 -7.56
C LEU A 125 7.93 12.85 -8.86
N LEU A 126 7.84 13.58 -9.99
CA LEU A 126 7.64 13.01 -11.33
C LEU A 126 6.39 12.11 -11.47
N THR A 127 5.39 12.34 -10.63
CA THR A 127 4.11 11.64 -10.64
C THR A 127 3.03 12.54 -11.29
N PRO A 128 2.35 12.09 -12.35
CA PRO A 128 1.33 12.90 -13.03
C PRO A 128 0.03 12.96 -12.20
N TYR A 129 -0.08 13.96 -11.31
CA TYR A 129 -1.11 14.05 -10.26
C TYR A 129 -2.55 13.78 -10.73
N PHE A 130 -3.04 14.42 -11.80
CA PHE A 130 -4.44 14.28 -12.20
C PHE A 130 -4.76 12.90 -12.79
N SER A 131 -3.85 12.37 -13.61
CA SER A 131 -3.97 11.01 -14.15
C SER A 131 -3.92 10.00 -13.02
N TRP A 132 -2.94 10.16 -12.12
CA TRP A 132 -2.78 9.33 -10.93
C TRP A 132 -3.99 9.40 -10.01
N ARG A 133 -4.51 10.59 -9.67
CA ARG A 133 -5.71 10.77 -8.83
C ARG A 133 -6.92 10.02 -9.41
N SER A 134 -7.09 10.06 -10.73
CA SER A 134 -8.19 9.39 -11.43
C SER A 134 -8.08 7.86 -11.33
N THR A 135 -6.92 7.30 -11.69
CA THR A 135 -6.65 5.86 -11.62
C THR A 135 -6.69 5.37 -10.18
N HIS A 136 -6.05 6.09 -9.27
CA HIS A 136 -6.00 5.79 -7.85
C HIS A 136 -7.38 5.78 -7.18
N ARG A 137 -8.25 6.75 -7.48
CA ARG A 137 -9.64 6.74 -7.02
C ARG A 137 -10.35 5.47 -7.45
N ARG A 138 -10.15 5.04 -8.70
CA ARG A 138 -10.74 3.80 -9.22
C ARG A 138 -10.17 2.55 -8.52
N HIS A 139 -8.88 2.54 -8.22
CA HIS A 139 -8.27 1.46 -7.43
C HIS A 139 -8.92 1.36 -6.04
N HIS A 140 -9.07 2.45 -5.29
CA HIS A 140 -9.73 2.40 -3.98
C HIS A 140 -11.20 1.97 -4.03
N ILE A 141 -11.91 2.39 -5.07
CA ILE A 141 -13.30 1.99 -5.35
C ILE A 141 -13.37 0.47 -5.57
N TYR A 142 -12.51 -0.07 -6.44
CA TYR A 142 -12.56 -1.48 -6.86
C TYR A 142 -11.41 -2.32 -6.30
N ALA A 143 -10.85 -1.98 -5.15
CA ALA A 143 -9.63 -2.62 -4.65
C ALA A 143 -9.83 -4.14 -4.57
N ASN A 144 -8.88 -4.90 -5.12
CA ASN A 144 -8.93 -6.37 -5.22
C ASN A 144 -10.07 -6.93 -6.10
N ASN A 145 -10.70 -6.11 -6.94
CA ASN A 145 -11.66 -6.58 -7.94
C ASN A 145 -10.93 -7.04 -9.20
N MET A 146 -11.02 -8.34 -9.48
CA MET A 146 -10.39 -9.01 -10.62
C MET A 146 -10.66 -8.44 -12.01
N LYS A 147 -11.74 -7.65 -12.17
CA LYS A 147 -12.15 -7.10 -13.47
C LYS A 147 -12.05 -5.58 -13.54
N LEU A 148 -12.19 -4.91 -12.40
CA LEU A 148 -12.40 -3.46 -12.36
C LEU A 148 -11.20 -2.71 -11.76
N ASP A 149 -10.38 -3.38 -10.93
CA ASP A 149 -9.08 -2.86 -10.52
C ASP A 149 -8.09 -3.00 -11.67
N HIS A 150 -7.32 -1.95 -11.93
CA HIS A 150 -6.29 -1.92 -12.98
C HIS A 150 -4.88 -1.85 -12.40
N ASN A 151 -4.74 -1.58 -11.09
CA ASN A 151 -3.45 -1.50 -10.43
C ASN A 151 -3.03 -2.86 -9.87
N TYR A 152 -3.94 -3.51 -9.14
CA TYR A 152 -3.65 -4.80 -8.52
C TYR A 152 -4.78 -5.81 -8.75
N VAL A 153 -4.46 -6.84 -9.53
CA VAL A 153 -5.35 -7.99 -9.78
C VAL A 153 -4.73 -9.19 -9.09
N ALA A 154 -5.31 -9.60 -7.96
CA ALA A 154 -4.81 -10.73 -7.20
C ALA A 154 -4.78 -12.01 -8.08
N PRO A 155 -3.69 -12.79 -8.09
CA PRO A 155 -3.66 -14.03 -8.84
C PRO A 155 -4.78 -14.98 -8.39
N ARG A 156 -5.28 -15.82 -9.29
CA ARG A 156 -6.24 -16.89 -8.92
C ARG A 156 -5.52 -17.98 -8.15
N ARG A 157 -6.25 -18.74 -7.34
CA ARG A 157 -5.68 -19.88 -6.57
C ARG A 157 -4.86 -20.85 -7.44
N SER A 158 -5.30 -21.11 -8.66
CA SER A 158 -4.58 -21.96 -9.62
C SER A 158 -3.32 -21.32 -10.19
N GLU A 159 -3.23 -19.99 -10.21
CA GLU A 159 -2.04 -19.23 -10.59
C GLU A 159 -1.07 -19.20 -9.41
N TYR A 160 -1.55 -18.89 -8.19
CA TYR A 160 -0.80 -19.07 -6.94
C TYR A 160 -0.17 -20.48 -6.86
N GLN A 161 -0.91 -21.55 -7.11
CA GLN A 161 -0.36 -22.92 -7.07
C GLN A 161 0.76 -23.18 -8.10
N LYS A 162 0.81 -22.43 -9.20
CA LYS A 162 1.92 -22.49 -10.17
C LYS A 162 3.13 -21.68 -9.71
N PHE A 163 2.91 -20.54 -9.05
CA PHE A 163 3.97 -19.72 -8.44
C PHE A 163 4.61 -20.39 -7.20
N PHE A 164 3.84 -21.13 -6.40
CA PHE A 164 4.28 -21.69 -5.12
C PHE A 164 4.44 -23.23 -5.10
N GLY A 165 4.26 -23.90 -6.25
CA GLY A 165 4.37 -25.36 -6.40
C GLY A 165 5.74 -25.95 -6.05
N PRO A 166 6.86 -25.29 -6.41
CA PRO A 166 8.18 -25.60 -5.90
C PRO A 166 8.60 -24.49 -4.93
N ARG A 167 8.04 -24.48 -3.71
CA ARG A 167 8.58 -23.69 -2.57
C ARG A 167 10.09 -23.88 -2.50
N ILE A 168 10.95 -22.93 -2.91
CA ILE A 168 12.34 -22.67 -2.44
C ILE A 168 12.87 -21.37 -3.13
N GLU A 169 12.54 -21.11 -4.40
CA GLU A 169 13.08 -19.96 -5.17
C GLU A 169 12.33 -18.63 -4.92
N ALA A 170 11.05 -18.67 -4.52
CA ALA A 170 10.20 -17.49 -4.28
C ALA A 170 10.55 -16.63 -3.04
N ILE A 171 11.70 -16.88 -2.40
CA ILE A 171 12.31 -15.93 -1.45
C ILE A 171 12.77 -14.67 -2.21
N GLU A 172 13.07 -14.78 -3.51
CA GLU A 172 13.53 -13.70 -4.40
C GLU A 172 12.42 -12.65 -4.68
N ASP A 173 11.18 -13.09 -4.88
CA ASP A 173 10.02 -12.22 -5.17
C ASP A 173 9.52 -11.44 -3.94
N LEU A 174 9.88 -11.90 -2.73
CA LEU A 174 9.64 -11.19 -1.46
C LEU A 174 10.71 -10.12 -1.19
N THR A 175 11.74 -10.02 -2.05
CA THR A 175 12.90 -9.13 -1.84
C THR A 175 12.98 -7.97 -2.83
N GLU A 176 12.08 -7.90 -3.83
CA GLU A 176 12.06 -6.81 -4.81
C GLU A 176 11.75 -5.42 -4.21
N ASP A 177 11.17 -5.35 -3.00
CA ASP A 177 10.91 -4.08 -2.29
C ASP A 177 11.85 -3.84 -1.07
N ALA A 178 12.80 -4.75 -0.82
CA ALA A 178 13.72 -4.64 0.31
C ALA A 178 15.08 -4.09 -0.14
N ALA A 179 15.27 -2.78 -0.06
CA ALA A 179 16.52 -2.08 -0.43
C ALA A 179 17.80 -2.69 0.19
N LEU A 180 17.70 -3.47 1.27
CA LEU A 180 18.81 -4.12 1.95
C LEU A 180 19.32 -5.39 1.26
N LEU A 181 18.50 -6.09 0.47
CA LEU A 181 18.91 -7.38 -0.13
C LEU A 181 19.64 -7.20 -1.48
N GLU A 182 19.25 -6.20 -2.26
CA GLU A 182 20.01 -5.71 -3.44
C GLU A 182 21.46 -5.34 -3.06
N ALA A 183 21.64 -4.64 -1.94
CA ALA A 183 22.97 -4.29 -1.43
C ALA A 183 23.79 -5.52 -0.99
N TRP A 184 23.13 -6.58 -0.54
CA TRP A 184 23.78 -7.82 -0.07
C TRP A 184 24.19 -8.74 -1.24
N LEU A 185 23.37 -8.80 -2.30
CA LEU A 185 23.69 -9.56 -3.52
C LEU A 185 24.87 -8.96 -4.31
N VAL A 186 25.05 -7.63 -4.28
CA VAL A 186 26.21 -6.96 -4.90
C VAL A 186 27.54 -7.27 -4.18
N ILE A 187 27.51 -7.73 -2.93
CA ILE A 187 28.71 -7.98 -2.10
C ILE A 187 29.15 -9.46 -2.10
N GLY A 188 28.36 -10.38 -2.67
CA GLY A 188 28.83 -11.76 -2.96
C GLY A 188 29.12 -12.63 -1.73
N ALA A 189 28.15 -12.77 -0.82
CA ALA A 189 28.28 -13.64 0.36
C ALA A 189 27.34 -14.87 0.26
N SER A 190 27.60 -15.77 -0.69
CA SER A 190 26.78 -16.98 -0.92
C SER A 190 26.88 -18.07 0.16
N ASP A 191 27.79 -17.95 1.13
CA ASP A 191 28.26 -19.13 1.89
C ASP A 191 27.78 -19.20 3.36
N LEU A 192 26.77 -18.42 3.79
CA LEU A 192 26.42 -18.31 5.23
C LEU A 192 24.91 -18.34 5.56
N LEU A 193 24.13 -19.29 5.04
CA LEU A 193 22.79 -19.55 5.58
C LEU A 193 22.70 -20.90 6.32
N PRO A 194 22.44 -20.91 7.65
CA PRO A 194 22.11 -22.12 8.37
C PRO A 194 20.64 -22.50 8.17
N THR A 195 20.39 -23.78 7.94
CA THR A 195 19.08 -24.41 7.81
C THR A 195 18.22 -24.19 9.06
N ILE A 196 17.20 -23.33 8.97
CA ILE A 196 16.17 -23.18 10.00
C ILE A 196 14.92 -23.94 9.57
N TYR A 197 14.63 -25.06 10.24
CA TYR A 197 13.34 -25.72 10.21
C TYR A 197 12.31 -24.83 10.94
N VAL A 198 11.24 -24.43 10.25
CA VAL A 198 10.08 -23.78 10.89
C VAL A 198 8.86 -24.70 10.75
N SER A 199 8.32 -25.09 11.90
CA SER A 199 7.10 -25.87 12.08
C SER A 199 5.85 -25.14 11.56
N GLN A 200 4.91 -25.93 11.04
CA GLN A 200 3.63 -25.50 10.46
C GLN A 200 2.76 -24.66 11.43
N PRO A 201 2.00 -23.66 10.93
CA PRO A 201 0.78 -23.19 11.59
C PRO A 201 -0.48 -23.79 10.95
N LEU A 202 -1.44 -24.13 11.80
CA LEU A 202 -2.73 -24.75 11.53
C LEU A 202 -3.66 -23.91 10.62
N ASP A 203 -4.37 -24.62 9.75
CA ASP A 203 -5.44 -24.15 8.86
C ASP A 203 -6.60 -23.46 9.60
N CYS A 204 -6.88 -22.19 9.28
CA CYS A 204 -8.15 -21.51 9.60
C CYS A 204 -9.23 -21.74 8.53
N CYS A 205 -8.93 -22.40 7.42
CA CYS A 205 -9.83 -22.52 6.27
C CYS A 205 -10.76 -23.74 6.30
N ASP A 206 -10.56 -24.70 7.20
CA ASP A 206 -11.39 -25.91 7.26
C ASP A 206 -12.72 -25.75 8.02
N TYR A 207 -12.94 -24.62 8.70
CA TYR A 207 -14.15 -24.43 9.53
C TYR A 207 -15.40 -23.99 8.74
N VAL A 208 -15.26 -23.57 7.47
CA VAL A 208 -16.38 -22.97 6.70
C VAL A 208 -17.03 -23.95 5.71
N LEU A 209 -16.48 -25.15 5.49
CA LEU A 209 -17.00 -26.10 4.50
C LEU A 209 -17.60 -27.40 5.06
N THR A 210 -17.75 -27.54 6.39
CA THR A 210 -18.23 -28.80 7.02
C THR A 210 -19.60 -28.74 7.72
N SER A 211 -20.44 -27.73 7.46
CA SER A 211 -21.80 -27.66 8.08
C SER A 211 -22.98 -27.90 7.14
N HIS A 212 -22.76 -28.29 5.88
CA HIS A 212 -23.85 -28.52 4.91
C HIS A 212 -23.79 -29.85 4.15
N THR A 213 -23.59 -30.98 4.83
CA THR A 213 -24.01 -32.30 4.30
C THR A 213 -24.17 -33.33 5.43
N SER A 214 -25.26 -33.26 6.20
CA SER A 214 -25.75 -34.45 6.93
C SER A 214 -27.20 -34.27 7.38
N LYS A 215 -28.15 -34.63 6.50
CA LYS A 215 -29.42 -35.27 6.89
C LYS A 215 -29.84 -36.21 5.76
N THR A 216 -29.63 -37.51 6.00
CA THR A 216 -30.54 -38.65 5.71
C THR A 216 -31.38 -38.58 4.43
N THR A 217 -31.30 -39.57 3.53
CA THR A 217 -32.19 -40.75 3.60
C THR A 217 -31.62 -41.95 2.83
N LYS A 218 -31.72 -43.11 3.48
CA LYS A 218 -31.44 -44.48 3.05
C LYS A 218 -32.80 -45.14 2.73
N ILE A 219 -32.97 -45.82 1.60
CA ILE A 219 -33.90 -46.94 1.24
C ILE A 219 -33.60 -47.22 -0.25
N ARG A 220 -32.91 -48.29 -0.67
CA ARG A 220 -33.20 -49.75 -0.75
C ARG A 220 -34.17 -50.14 -1.89
N SER A 221 -33.72 -51.16 -2.63
CA SER A 221 -34.24 -51.90 -3.79
C SER A 221 -34.25 -51.18 -5.13
#